data_AF-A0A6J2PEI1-F1
#
_entry.id   AF-A0A6J2PEI1-F1
#
_cell.length_a   1.000
_cell.length_b   1.000
_cell.length_c   1.000
_cell.angle_alpha   90.00
_cell.angle_beta   90.00
_cell.angle_gamma   90.00
#
_symmetry.space_group_name_H-M   'P 1'
#
loop_
_entity.id
_entity.type
_entity.pdbx_description
1 polymer ?
#
loop_
_entity_poly.entity_id
_entity_poly.type
_entity_poly.pdbx_seq_one_letter_code
_entity_poly.pdbx_strand_id
1 'polypeptide(L)'
;MEGSSTKGVLSHLSLLEVQTRSRKARAQQPSRVKELQKKAEALLAQRDQLKAEIQTHKDLQKLRASLDKQHEEEEEEEEEEEEEEEEMNEDSENSQLLRLMAKQTQLKDLLHAHHISGGYNVTKTSQGKGVCVSVVTAYEGVFLETYNLELDLKPRLRVGRHNVPPFIPLTRLVEQSGMQTDIRTLLDPLSQHLNAFAGRKQQLKLVKELHKSVEVLESNVLCSLLVLMFTLPAEKAVVLCSLDYTDHTRSLPTRLHFECGEKELLDSPAWKRSRSLLQETPVHKALTTMREMGNIV
;
A
#
# COMPACT_ATOMS: atom_id res chain seq x y z
N MET A 1 -90.03 -26.66 -4.78
CA MET A 1 -89.46 -25.31 -4.74
C MET A 1 -88.09 -25.41 -4.11
N GLU A 2 -87.09 -25.81 -4.90
CA GLU A 2 -85.71 -26.02 -4.46
C GLU A 2 -84.93 -24.71 -4.64
N GLY A 3 -84.54 -24.09 -3.53
CA GLY A 3 -83.56 -23.01 -3.49
C GLY A 3 -82.27 -23.55 -2.88
N SER A 4 -81.60 -24.47 -3.58
CA SER A 4 -80.33 -25.05 -3.14
C SER A 4 -79.27 -23.97 -3.00
N SER A 5 -78.90 -23.67 -1.75
CA SER A 5 -77.82 -22.75 -1.39
C SER A 5 -76.47 -23.31 -1.85
N THR A 6 -76.12 -23.06 -3.11
CA THR A 6 -74.80 -23.39 -3.64
C THR A 6 -73.79 -22.35 -3.16
N LYS A 7 -73.41 -22.42 -1.87
CA LYS A 7 -72.06 -21.98 -1.48
C LYS A 7 -71.09 -22.93 -2.16
N GLY A 8 -70.71 -22.61 -3.40
CA GLY A 8 -69.89 -23.47 -4.24
C GLY A 8 -68.61 -23.89 -3.51
N VAL A 9 -68.18 -25.12 -3.74
CA VAL A 9 -66.97 -25.74 -3.15
C VAL A 9 -65.75 -24.80 -3.22
N LEU A 10 -65.65 -24.02 -4.31
CA LEU A 10 -64.61 -23.00 -4.50
C LEU A 10 -64.67 -21.84 -3.48
N SER A 11 -65.86 -21.39 -3.10
CA SER A 11 -66.00 -20.32 -2.09
C SER A 11 -65.63 -20.82 -0.69
N HIS A 12 -65.93 -22.08 -0.37
CA HIS A 12 -65.52 -22.70 0.88
C HIS A 12 -64.00 -22.94 0.93
N LEU A 13 -63.41 -23.43 -0.17
CA LEU A 13 -61.96 -23.56 -0.31
C LEU A 13 -61.23 -22.23 -0.19
N SER A 14 -61.74 -21.15 -0.82
CA SER A 14 -61.19 -19.80 -0.69
C SER A 14 -61.22 -19.32 0.76
N LEU A 15 -62.30 -19.58 1.48
CA LEU A 15 -62.44 -19.20 2.89
C LEU A 15 -61.45 -19.97 3.78
N LEU A 16 -61.26 -21.26 3.53
CA LEU A 16 -60.26 -22.09 4.22
C LEU A 16 -58.82 -21.68 3.89
N GLU A 17 -58.55 -21.26 2.65
CA GLU A 17 -57.24 -20.75 2.23
C GLU A 17 -56.91 -19.43 2.96
N VAL A 18 -57.86 -18.50 3.06
CA VAL A 18 -57.69 -17.27 3.84
C VAL A 18 -57.50 -17.58 5.33
N GLN A 19 -58.20 -18.58 5.87
CA GLN A 19 -58.07 -18.99 7.27
C GLN A 19 -56.73 -19.69 7.58
N THR A 20 -56.21 -20.48 6.66
CA THR A 20 -54.89 -21.12 6.79
C THR A 20 -53.75 -20.11 6.60
N ARG A 21 -53.86 -19.20 5.63
CA ARG A 21 -52.91 -18.08 5.45
C ARG A 21 -52.87 -17.17 6.67
N SER A 22 -54.03 -16.80 7.23
CA SER A 22 -54.12 -15.96 8.43
C SER A 22 -53.57 -16.65 9.69
N ARG A 23 -53.81 -17.95 9.88
CA ARG A 23 -53.19 -18.72 10.98
C ARG A 23 -51.67 -18.82 10.84
N LYS A 24 -51.16 -19.07 9.63
CA LYS A 24 -49.71 -19.13 9.36
C LYS A 24 -49.06 -17.76 9.58
N ALA A 25 -49.68 -16.68 9.11
CA ALA A 25 -49.23 -15.31 9.38
C ALA A 25 -49.24 -15.00 10.88
N ARG A 26 -50.31 -15.34 11.62
CA ARG A 26 -50.43 -15.09 13.06
C ARG A 26 -49.45 -15.91 13.91
N ALA A 27 -49.06 -17.11 13.46
CA ALA A 27 -48.03 -17.92 14.13
C ALA A 27 -46.59 -17.48 13.81
N GLN A 28 -46.34 -16.93 12.60
CA GLN A 28 -45.03 -16.42 12.18
C GLN A 28 -44.74 -14.99 12.67
N GLN A 29 -45.77 -14.19 12.96
CA GLN A 29 -45.63 -12.84 13.51
C GLN A 29 -44.88 -12.81 14.87
N PRO A 30 -45.27 -13.58 15.91
CA PRO A 30 -44.59 -13.52 17.21
C PRO A 30 -43.16 -14.10 17.17
N SER A 31 -42.86 -15.06 16.29
CA SER A 31 -41.50 -15.58 16.11
C SER A 31 -40.60 -14.57 15.40
N ARG A 32 -41.10 -13.92 14.33
CA ARG A 32 -40.37 -12.86 13.64
C ARG A 32 -40.15 -11.62 14.51
N VAL A 33 -41.12 -11.25 15.34
CA VAL A 33 -40.96 -10.14 16.31
C VAL A 33 -39.90 -10.47 17.35
N LYS A 34 -39.88 -11.70 17.88
CA LYS A 34 -38.81 -12.15 18.81
C LYS A 34 -37.43 -12.17 18.16
N GLU A 35 -37.33 -12.58 16.89
CA GLU A 35 -36.08 -12.51 16.13
C GLU A 35 -35.61 -11.08 15.90
N LEU A 36 -36.53 -10.18 15.55
CA LEU A 36 -36.22 -8.76 15.36
C LEU A 36 -35.84 -8.08 16.69
N GLN A 37 -36.46 -8.45 17.81
CA GLN A 37 -36.10 -7.99 19.14
C GLN A 37 -34.68 -8.42 19.51
N LYS A 38 -34.34 -9.69 19.32
CA LYS A 38 -32.96 -10.18 19.54
C LYS A 38 -31.94 -9.46 18.66
N LYS A 39 -32.28 -9.18 17.39
CA LYS A 39 -31.43 -8.39 16.49
C LYS A 39 -31.27 -6.95 16.97
N ALA A 40 -32.35 -6.33 17.44
CA ALA A 40 -32.30 -4.98 17.98
C ALA A 40 -31.44 -4.90 19.25
N GLU A 41 -31.57 -5.87 20.16
CA GLU A 41 -30.75 -5.99 21.37
C GLU A 41 -29.26 -6.18 21.01
N ALA A 42 -28.95 -7.06 20.06
CA ALA A 42 -27.58 -7.25 19.57
C ALA A 42 -26.99 -5.96 18.94
N LEU A 43 -27.78 -5.25 18.13
CA LEU A 43 -27.36 -3.97 17.53
C LEU A 43 -27.19 -2.86 18.58
N LEU A 44 -28.01 -2.85 19.64
CA LEU A 44 -27.86 -1.92 20.76
C LEU A 44 -26.56 -2.21 21.53
N ALA A 45 -26.26 -3.47 21.82
CA ALA A 45 -25.01 -3.87 22.44
C ALA A 45 -23.79 -3.48 21.58
N GLN A 46 -23.86 -3.71 20.27
CA GLN A 46 -22.81 -3.31 19.32
C GLN A 46 -22.64 -1.79 19.27
N ARG A 47 -23.75 -1.03 19.26
CA ARG A 47 -23.71 0.44 19.31
C ARG A 47 -23.03 0.92 20.59
N ASP A 48 -23.37 0.33 21.73
CA ASP A 48 -22.83 0.76 23.02
C ASP A 48 -21.35 0.43 23.16
N GLN A 49 -20.92 -0.72 22.62
CA GLN A 49 -19.51 -1.05 22.47
C GLN A 49 -18.77 -0.02 21.60
N LEU A 50 -19.30 0.30 20.41
CA LEU A 50 -18.68 1.28 19.52
C LEU A 50 -18.64 2.69 20.15
N LYS A 51 -19.66 3.06 20.92
CA LYS A 51 -19.66 4.33 21.67
C LYS A 51 -18.56 4.35 22.72
N ALA A 52 -18.34 3.25 23.44
CA ALA A 52 -17.25 3.13 24.41
C ALA A 52 -15.88 3.23 23.69
N GLU A 53 -15.69 2.52 22.59
CA GLU A 53 -14.46 2.61 21.78
C GLU A 53 -14.20 4.03 21.28
N ILE A 54 -15.21 4.73 20.75
CA ILE A 54 -15.10 6.14 20.34
C ILE A 54 -14.71 7.04 21.52
N GLN A 55 -15.31 6.81 22.69
CA GLN A 55 -14.98 7.60 23.88
C GLN A 55 -13.53 7.38 24.31
N THR A 56 -13.06 6.12 24.34
CA THR A 56 -11.65 5.82 24.63
C THR A 56 -10.70 6.47 23.62
N HIS A 57 -11.03 6.44 22.33
CA HIS A 57 -10.23 7.11 21.29
C HIS A 57 -10.18 8.63 21.49
N LYS A 58 -11.28 9.27 21.89
CA LYS A 58 -11.30 10.70 22.21
C LYS A 58 -10.42 11.03 23.40
N ASP A 59 -10.49 10.22 24.45
CA ASP A 59 -9.69 10.44 25.65
C ASP A 59 -8.19 10.20 25.38
N LEU A 60 -7.85 9.20 24.57
CA LEU A 60 -6.50 9.00 24.04
C LEU A 60 -6.01 10.19 23.20
N GLN A 61 -6.87 10.75 22.34
CA GLN A 61 -6.50 11.90 21.51
C GLN A 61 -6.22 13.16 22.36
N LYS A 62 -6.99 13.37 23.44
CA LYS A 62 -6.73 14.47 24.39
C LYS A 62 -5.41 14.27 25.13
N LEU A 63 -5.16 13.06 25.63
CA LEU A 63 -3.91 12.72 26.32
C LEU A 63 -2.69 12.86 25.39
N ARG A 64 -2.84 12.51 24.11
CA ARG A 64 -1.80 12.74 23.11
C ARG A 64 -1.50 14.23 22.95
N ALA A 65 -2.54 15.05 22.79
CA ALA A 65 -2.37 16.49 22.62
C ALA A 65 -1.74 17.17 23.85
N SER A 66 -1.95 16.64 25.07
CA SER A 66 -1.22 17.14 26.25
C SER A 66 0.24 16.67 26.28
N LEU A 67 0.53 15.44 25.84
CA LEU A 67 1.90 14.93 25.76
C LEU A 67 2.74 15.68 24.71
N ASP A 68 2.15 15.95 23.54
CA ASP A 68 2.86 16.67 22.47
C ASP A 68 3.20 18.11 22.91
N LYS A 69 2.36 18.76 23.74
CA LYS A 69 2.64 20.09 24.32
C LYS A 69 3.76 20.09 25.36
N GLN A 70 3.79 19.08 26.24
CA GLN A 70 4.87 18.94 27.23
C GLN A 70 6.22 18.76 26.55
N HIS A 71 6.27 18.10 25.39
CA HIS A 71 7.51 17.95 24.62
C HIS A 71 7.94 19.25 23.91
N GLU A 72 6.99 20.09 23.48
CA GLU A 72 7.29 21.41 22.90
C GLU A 72 7.80 22.41 23.97
N GLU A 73 7.31 22.30 25.21
CA GLU A 73 7.75 23.11 26.36
C GLU A 73 9.12 22.61 26.90
N GLU A 74 9.37 21.29 26.93
CA GLU A 74 10.67 20.70 27.29
C GLU A 74 11.82 21.01 26.29
N GLU A 75 11.52 21.26 25.01
CA GLU A 75 12.55 21.64 24.01
C GLU A 75 12.91 23.15 24.08
N GLU A 76 12.09 23.99 24.72
CA GLU A 76 12.37 25.42 24.93
C GLU A 76 13.00 25.70 26.32
N GLU A 77 12.94 24.75 27.27
CA GLU A 77 13.40 24.88 28.66
C GLU A 77 14.42 23.77 29.04
N GLU A 78 15.53 23.62 28.30
CA GLU A 78 16.73 22.91 28.82
C GLU A 78 17.65 23.83 29.67
N GLU A 79 17.18 25.01 30.05
CA GLU A 79 17.74 25.82 31.14
C GLU A 79 16.60 26.23 32.09
N GLU A 80 16.66 25.71 33.32
CA GLU A 80 15.84 26.06 34.51
C GLU A 80 14.76 25.03 34.94
N GLU A 81 15.15 24.24 35.94
CA GLU A 81 14.35 23.81 37.13
C GLU A 81 13.14 22.89 36.86
N GLU A 82 13.26 21.57 37.10
CA GLU A 82 12.83 20.94 38.37
C GLU A 82 11.87 21.81 39.21
N GLU A 83 10.61 21.95 38.79
CA GLU A 83 9.40 22.18 39.61
C GLU A 83 8.26 22.54 38.64
N GLU A 84 7.42 21.61 38.20
CA GLU A 84 6.02 21.55 38.66
C GLU A 84 5.41 20.19 38.26
N GLU A 85 5.54 19.20 39.15
CA GLU A 85 4.63 18.06 39.16
C GLU A 85 3.25 18.56 39.61
N GLU A 86 2.45 19.08 38.67
CA GLU A 86 1.06 19.43 38.96
C GLU A 86 0.27 18.16 39.34
N GLU A 87 -0.05 18.09 40.64
CA GLU A 87 -1.03 17.20 41.26
C GLU A 87 -2.35 17.17 40.47
N MET A 88 -2.54 16.15 39.63
CA MET A 88 -3.86 15.77 39.14
C MET A 88 -4.10 14.26 39.28
N ASN A 89 -4.57 13.88 40.48
CA ASN A 89 -5.34 12.66 40.80
C ASN A 89 -4.81 11.36 40.15
N GLU A 90 -3.77 10.78 40.74
CA GLU A 90 -3.01 9.66 40.17
C GLU A 90 -3.58 8.25 40.39
N ASP A 91 -4.66 8.06 41.15
CA ASP A 91 -4.97 6.72 41.70
C ASP A 91 -6.09 5.94 40.98
N SER A 92 -5.99 5.79 39.66
CA SER A 92 -6.76 4.76 38.96
C SER A 92 -5.89 4.03 37.95
N GLU A 93 -5.80 2.70 38.07
CA GLU A 93 -5.14 1.81 37.10
C GLU A 93 -5.59 2.10 35.66
N ASN A 94 -6.84 2.55 35.48
CA ASN A 94 -7.41 2.90 34.18
C ASN A 94 -6.80 4.18 33.59
N SER A 95 -6.43 5.17 34.43
CA SER A 95 -5.74 6.41 34.01
C SER A 95 -4.30 6.11 33.56
N GLN A 96 -3.57 5.31 34.35
CA GLN A 96 -2.21 4.87 34.00
C GLN A 96 -2.21 4.05 32.71
N LEU A 97 -3.17 3.15 32.54
CA LEU A 97 -3.34 2.36 31.32
C LEU A 97 -3.59 3.26 30.10
N LEU A 98 -4.46 4.27 30.21
CA LEU A 98 -4.73 5.22 29.11
C LEU A 98 -3.50 6.06 28.76
N ARG A 99 -2.72 6.52 29.75
CA ARG A 99 -1.44 7.22 29.52
C ARG A 99 -0.43 6.34 28.79
N LEU A 100 -0.29 5.08 29.20
CA LEU A 100 0.59 4.10 28.52
C LEU A 100 0.12 3.79 27.10
N MET A 101 -1.19 3.65 26.88
CA MET A 101 -1.75 3.48 25.54
C MET A 101 -1.47 4.69 24.65
N ALA A 102 -1.64 5.90 25.16
CA ALA A 102 -1.33 7.13 24.43
C ALA A 102 0.15 7.19 24.04
N LYS A 103 1.08 6.96 24.99
CA LYS A 103 2.53 6.86 24.72
C LYS A 103 2.85 5.78 23.70
N GLN A 104 2.24 4.59 23.81
CA GLN A 104 2.44 3.51 22.85
C GLN A 104 1.98 3.91 21.44
N THR A 105 0.85 4.59 21.31
CA THR A 105 0.37 5.06 20.00
C THR A 105 1.28 6.13 19.40
N GLN A 106 1.78 7.07 20.20
CA GLN A 106 2.73 8.08 19.75
C GLN A 106 4.04 7.45 19.25
N LEU A 107 4.59 6.49 20.01
CA LEU A 107 5.78 5.74 19.60
C LEU A 107 5.56 4.90 18.34
N LYS A 108 4.37 4.31 18.18
CA LYS A 108 4.00 3.59 16.94
C LYS A 108 3.94 4.52 15.74
N ASP A 109 3.37 5.71 15.91
CA ASP A 109 3.29 6.72 14.85
C ASP A 109 4.67 7.24 14.48
N LEU A 110 5.53 7.49 15.47
CA LEU A 110 6.92 7.89 15.25
C LEU A 110 7.71 6.80 14.52
N LEU A 111 7.56 5.54 14.94
CA LEU A 111 8.18 4.41 14.25
C LEU A 111 7.67 4.30 12.81
N HIS A 112 6.38 4.52 12.58
CA HIS A 112 5.80 4.55 11.24
C HIS A 112 6.35 5.72 10.40
N ALA A 113 6.53 6.90 10.99
CA ALA A 113 7.15 8.04 10.32
C ALA A 113 8.61 7.74 9.94
N HIS A 114 9.39 7.12 10.82
CA HIS A 114 10.75 6.64 10.51
C HIS A 114 10.74 5.56 9.42
N HIS A 115 9.75 4.67 9.42
CA HIS A 115 9.61 3.67 8.38
C HIS A 115 9.40 4.33 7.00
N ILE A 116 8.51 5.32 6.92
CA ILE A 116 8.19 6.04 5.68
C ILE A 116 9.39 6.88 5.22
N SER A 117 10.07 7.56 6.14
CA SER A 117 11.18 8.48 5.82
C SER A 117 12.51 7.76 5.55
N GLY A 118 12.82 6.73 6.34
CA GLY A 118 14.07 5.98 6.24
C GLY A 118 14.05 4.85 5.21
N GLY A 119 12.87 4.34 4.84
CA GLY A 119 12.73 3.28 3.83
C GLY A 119 13.17 1.88 4.29
N TYR A 120 13.56 1.72 5.56
CA TYR A 120 13.86 0.42 6.16
C TYR A 120 13.46 0.35 7.63
N ASN A 121 13.18 -0.86 8.10
CA ASN A 121 12.94 -1.16 9.51
C ASN A 121 14.04 -2.03 10.07
N VAL A 122 14.31 -1.90 11.37
CA VAL A 122 15.38 -2.62 12.05
C VAL A 122 14.77 -3.39 13.21
N THR A 123 14.90 -4.72 13.19
CA THR A 123 14.34 -5.60 14.23
C THR A 123 15.41 -6.52 14.79
N LYS A 124 15.36 -6.80 16.10
CA LYS A 124 16.30 -7.74 16.73
C LYS A 124 15.96 -9.17 16.30
N THR A 125 16.98 -9.96 15.95
CA THR A 125 16.78 -11.39 15.65
C THR A 125 16.47 -12.16 16.94
N SER A 126 15.69 -13.24 16.82
CA SER A 126 15.27 -14.08 17.96
C SER A 126 16.43 -14.70 18.74
N GLN A 127 17.60 -14.82 18.12
CA GLN A 127 18.80 -15.36 18.77
C GLN A 127 19.65 -14.30 19.48
N GLY A 128 19.28 -13.01 19.42
CA GLY A 128 19.99 -11.91 20.09
C GLY A 128 21.42 -11.65 19.61
N LYS A 129 21.87 -12.34 18.55
CA LYS A 129 23.22 -12.25 17.99
C LYS A 129 23.32 -11.32 16.78
N GLY A 130 22.19 -10.92 16.22
CA GLY A 130 22.10 -10.13 15.01
C GLY A 130 20.84 -9.28 14.93
N VAL A 131 20.73 -8.54 13.84
CA VAL A 131 19.64 -7.62 13.54
C VAL A 131 19.13 -7.90 12.13
N CYS A 132 17.81 -7.90 11.94
CA CYS A 132 17.18 -8.00 10.63
C CYS A 132 16.78 -6.60 10.16
N VAL A 133 17.33 -6.19 9.02
CA VAL A 133 16.96 -4.96 8.32
C VAL A 133 15.98 -5.31 7.21
N SER A 134 14.80 -4.70 7.25
CA SER A 134 13.74 -4.87 6.25
C SER A 134 13.65 -3.61 5.39
N VAL A 135 14.15 -3.67 4.17
CA VAL A 135 14.11 -2.58 3.18
C VAL A 135 12.81 -2.70 2.38
N VAL A 136 11.99 -1.65 2.41
CA VAL A 136 10.72 -1.63 1.67
C VAL A 136 10.89 -0.81 0.40
N THR A 137 10.45 -1.37 -0.72
CA THR A 137 10.42 -0.67 -2.00
C THR A 137 9.10 0.06 -2.18
N ALA A 138 9.16 1.21 -2.84
CA ALA A 138 7.99 2.03 -3.11
C ALA A 138 7.99 2.56 -4.55
N TYR A 139 6.80 2.75 -5.10
CA TYR A 139 6.60 3.35 -6.39
C TYR A 139 5.35 4.23 -6.38
N GLU A 140 5.50 5.50 -6.78
CA GLU A 140 4.39 6.48 -6.82
C GLU A 140 3.56 6.56 -5.53
N GLY A 141 4.24 6.52 -4.37
CA GLY A 141 3.60 6.60 -3.05
C GLY A 141 3.00 5.28 -2.54
N VAL A 142 3.16 4.18 -3.28
CA VAL A 142 2.65 2.86 -2.89
C VAL A 142 3.81 1.93 -2.54
N PHE A 143 3.73 1.29 -1.37
CA PHE A 143 4.67 0.23 -0.98
C PHE A 143 4.46 -1.03 -1.82
N LEU A 144 5.57 -1.61 -2.27
CA LEU A 144 5.59 -2.80 -3.11
C LEU A 144 6.11 -4.00 -2.32
N GLU A 145 7.38 -4.35 -2.51
CA GLU A 145 8.01 -5.54 -1.94
C GLU A 145 8.95 -5.17 -0.79
N THR A 146 9.08 -6.09 0.18
CA THR A 146 10.00 -5.97 1.31
C THR A 146 11.13 -6.99 1.17
N TYR A 147 12.36 -6.49 1.28
CA TYR A 147 13.59 -7.28 1.24
C TYR A 147 14.24 -7.28 2.61
N ASN A 148 14.65 -8.45 3.07
CA ASN A 148 15.20 -8.67 4.39
C ASN A 148 16.68 -9.01 4.31
N LEU A 149 17.46 -8.37 5.17
CA LEU A 149 18.89 -8.51 5.32
C LEU A 149 19.21 -8.79 6.79
N GLU A 150 19.65 -10.01 7.10
CA GLU A 150 20.11 -10.37 8.42
C GLU A 150 21.58 -9.96 8.58
N LEU A 151 21.88 -9.24 9.65
CA LEU A 151 23.19 -8.71 9.98
C LEU A 151 23.69 -9.31 11.29
N ASP A 152 24.81 -10.00 11.23
CA ASP A 152 25.52 -10.52 12.40
C ASP A 152 26.37 -9.41 13.03
N LEU A 153 26.21 -9.16 14.33
CA LEU A 153 26.89 -8.06 15.02
C LEU A 153 28.27 -8.42 15.58
N LYS A 154 28.59 -9.70 15.78
CA LYS A 154 29.83 -10.15 16.45
C LYS A 154 30.61 -11.15 15.58
N PRO A 155 31.96 -11.03 15.48
CA PRO A 155 32.84 -9.98 16.04
C PRO A 155 32.97 -8.72 15.15
N ARG A 156 32.44 -8.76 13.92
CA ARG A 156 32.35 -7.63 13.00
C ARG A 156 31.00 -7.70 12.32
N LEU A 157 30.46 -6.55 11.90
CA LEU A 157 29.22 -6.50 11.14
C LEU A 157 29.39 -7.33 9.87
N ARG A 158 28.46 -8.27 9.60
CA ARG A 158 28.45 -9.09 8.38
C ARG A 158 27.03 -9.34 7.92
N VAL A 159 26.83 -9.40 6.61
CA VAL A 159 25.57 -9.88 6.04
C VAL A 159 25.53 -11.41 6.17
N GLY A 160 24.53 -11.91 6.89
CA GLY A 160 24.22 -13.32 7.04
C GLY A 160 23.24 -13.77 5.95
N ARG A 161 21.97 -13.97 6.33
CA ARG A 161 20.91 -14.38 5.40
C ARG A 161 20.26 -13.18 4.73
N HIS A 162 19.83 -13.34 3.48
CA HIS A 162 19.06 -12.33 2.78
C HIS A 162 18.15 -12.93 1.71
N ASN A 163 17.14 -12.18 1.31
CA ASN A 163 16.29 -12.49 0.15
C ASN A 163 16.49 -11.50 -1.02
N VAL A 164 17.58 -10.72 -0.99
CA VAL A 164 17.96 -9.82 -2.08
C VAL A 164 18.20 -10.63 -3.38
N PRO A 165 17.59 -10.23 -4.51
CA PRO A 165 17.75 -10.94 -5.77
C PRO A 165 19.21 -11.05 -6.25
N PRO A 166 19.62 -12.17 -6.87
CA PRO A 166 21.02 -12.46 -7.18
C PRO A 166 21.65 -11.52 -8.22
N PHE A 167 20.85 -10.84 -9.02
CA PHE A 167 21.30 -9.85 -9.99
C PHE A 167 21.62 -8.47 -9.36
N ILE A 168 21.23 -8.24 -8.11
CA ILE A 168 21.59 -7.03 -7.37
C ILE A 168 22.99 -7.25 -6.78
N PRO A 169 23.94 -6.31 -6.96
CA PRO A 169 25.35 -6.53 -6.64
C PRO A 169 25.65 -6.40 -5.14
N LEU A 170 24.91 -7.10 -4.28
CA LEU A 170 25.01 -6.98 -2.82
C LEU A 170 26.42 -7.23 -2.30
N THR A 171 27.12 -8.26 -2.79
CA THR A 171 28.50 -8.55 -2.38
C THR A 171 29.45 -7.38 -2.66
N ARG A 172 29.33 -6.76 -3.84
CA ARG A 172 30.14 -5.59 -4.20
C ARG A 172 29.79 -4.38 -3.35
N LEU A 173 28.50 -4.17 -3.06
CA LEU A 173 28.05 -3.09 -2.18
C LEU A 173 28.63 -3.26 -0.77
N VAL A 174 28.63 -4.48 -0.23
CA VAL A 174 29.22 -4.78 1.09
C VAL A 174 30.73 -4.53 1.08
N GLU A 175 31.45 -5.00 0.07
CA GLU A 175 32.91 -4.81 -0.06
C GLU A 175 33.32 -3.33 -0.19
N GLN A 176 32.52 -2.54 -0.90
CA GLN A 176 32.74 -1.11 -1.10
C GLN A 176 32.24 -0.25 0.07
N SER A 177 31.35 -0.80 0.91
CA SER A 177 30.76 -0.06 2.01
C SER A 177 31.69 0.07 3.22
N GLY A 178 31.63 1.23 3.86
CA GLY A 178 32.19 1.45 5.20
C GLY A 178 31.25 0.98 6.31
N MET A 179 30.54 -0.15 6.13
CA MET A 179 29.41 -0.52 6.99
C MET A 179 29.77 -0.77 8.47
N GLN A 180 31.05 -0.91 8.80
CA GLN A 180 31.51 -0.98 10.19
C GLN A 180 31.38 0.38 10.92
N THR A 181 31.47 1.48 10.17
CA THR A 181 31.38 2.86 10.70
C THR A 181 29.99 3.44 10.48
N ASP A 182 29.47 3.32 9.26
CA ASP A 182 28.11 3.78 8.92
C ASP A 182 27.42 2.75 8.03
N ILE A 183 26.38 2.11 8.58
CA ILE A 183 25.56 1.12 7.89
C ILE A 183 24.81 1.71 6.68
N ARG A 184 24.53 3.02 6.66
CA ARG A 184 23.85 3.69 5.55
C ARG A 184 24.67 3.63 4.26
N THR A 185 25.99 3.55 4.36
CA THR A 185 26.88 3.35 3.19
C THR A 185 26.61 2.05 2.45
N LEU A 186 25.96 1.07 3.10
CA LEU A 186 25.44 -0.15 2.47
C LEU A 186 23.94 -0.02 2.12
N LEU A 187 23.14 0.51 3.05
CA LEU A 187 21.68 0.52 2.91
C LEU A 187 21.18 1.49 1.83
N ASP A 188 21.78 2.67 1.68
CA ASP A 188 21.32 3.65 0.70
C ASP A 188 21.54 3.15 -0.73
N PRO A 189 22.75 2.67 -1.11
CA PRO A 189 22.94 2.08 -2.44
C PRO A 189 22.09 0.84 -2.67
N LEU A 190 21.92 -0.02 -1.66
CA LEU A 190 21.06 -1.20 -1.76
C LEU A 190 19.60 -0.81 -2.01
N SER A 191 19.10 0.17 -1.25
CA SER A 191 17.75 0.72 -1.39
C SER A 191 17.53 1.30 -2.78
N GLN A 192 18.51 2.01 -3.35
CA GLN A 192 18.44 2.53 -4.72
C GLN A 192 18.30 1.40 -5.75
N HIS A 193 19.11 0.34 -5.67
CA HIS A 193 19.01 -0.79 -6.58
C HIS A 193 17.65 -1.50 -6.48
N LEU A 194 17.17 -1.71 -5.26
CA LEU A 194 15.89 -2.38 -5.00
C LEU A 194 14.70 -1.54 -5.49
N ASN A 195 14.67 -0.25 -5.17
CA ASN A 195 13.61 0.67 -5.62
C ASN A 195 13.61 0.82 -7.14
N ALA A 196 14.80 0.88 -7.76
CA ALA A 196 14.91 0.95 -9.21
C ALA A 196 14.39 -0.31 -9.89
N PHE A 197 14.76 -1.49 -9.37
CA PHE A 197 14.23 -2.76 -9.86
C PHE A 197 12.70 -2.86 -9.69
N ALA A 198 12.20 -2.58 -8.48
CA ALA A 198 10.77 -2.61 -8.19
C ALA A 198 10.00 -1.60 -9.06
N GLY A 199 10.56 -0.41 -9.27
CA GLY A 199 9.98 0.62 -10.12
C GLY A 199 9.93 0.22 -11.60
N ARG A 200 10.97 -0.43 -12.15
CA ARG A 200 10.94 -0.95 -13.53
C ARG A 200 9.93 -2.09 -13.67
N LYS A 201 9.90 -3.02 -12.72
CA LYS A 201 8.93 -4.13 -12.67
C LYS A 201 7.48 -3.61 -12.60
N GLN A 202 7.23 -2.59 -11.78
CA GLN A 202 5.92 -1.98 -11.64
C GLN A 202 5.51 -1.21 -12.90
N GLN A 203 6.41 -0.44 -13.50
CA GLN A 203 6.16 0.20 -14.79
C GLN A 203 5.77 -0.82 -15.87
N LEU A 204 6.52 -1.92 -15.96
CA LEU A 204 6.22 -3.00 -16.91
C LEU A 204 4.80 -3.58 -16.71
N LYS A 205 4.41 -3.79 -15.45
CA LYS A 205 3.06 -4.23 -15.11
C LYS A 205 2.01 -3.20 -15.56
N LEU A 206 2.22 -1.92 -15.25
CA LEU A 206 1.32 -0.84 -15.64
C LEU A 206 1.22 -0.65 -17.16
N VAL A 207 2.31 -0.85 -17.91
CA VAL A 207 2.28 -0.86 -19.38
C VAL A 207 1.33 -1.94 -19.88
N LYS A 208 1.48 -3.18 -19.39
CA LYS A 208 0.62 -4.31 -19.81
C LYS A 208 -0.85 -4.11 -19.43
N GLU A 209 -1.12 -3.46 -18.30
CA GLU A 209 -2.48 -3.24 -17.80
C GLU A 209 -3.19 -2.06 -18.50
N LEU A 210 -2.49 -0.93 -18.69
CA LEU A 210 -3.07 0.33 -19.18
C LEU A 210 -2.97 0.52 -20.70
N HIS A 211 -1.99 -0.13 -21.34
CA HIS A 211 -1.64 0.09 -22.75
C HIS A 211 -1.81 -1.19 -23.57
N LYS A 212 -3.06 -1.66 -23.72
CA LYS A 212 -3.37 -2.89 -24.50
C LYS A 212 -2.98 -2.82 -25.98
N SER A 213 -2.84 -1.61 -26.53
CA SER A 213 -2.40 -1.35 -27.90
C SER A 213 -0.87 -1.45 -28.07
N VAL A 214 -0.12 -1.46 -26.96
CA VAL A 214 1.34 -1.59 -26.95
C VAL A 214 1.69 -3.02 -26.57
N GLU A 215 2.34 -3.72 -27.49
CA GLU A 215 2.80 -5.09 -27.22
C GLU A 215 4.18 -5.06 -26.57
N VAL A 216 4.33 -5.80 -25.48
CA VAL A 216 5.63 -6.02 -24.82
C VAL A 216 6.24 -7.28 -25.41
N LEU A 217 7.20 -7.12 -26.30
CA LEU A 217 7.83 -8.24 -27.01
C LEU A 217 8.88 -8.94 -26.15
N GLU A 218 9.72 -8.17 -25.46
CA GLU A 218 10.80 -8.72 -24.65
C GLU A 218 10.98 -7.93 -23.36
N SER A 219 11.22 -8.64 -22.27
CA SER A 219 11.79 -8.06 -21.05
C SER A 219 12.60 -9.09 -20.30
N ASN A 220 13.77 -8.69 -19.81
CA ASN A 220 14.62 -9.55 -19.00
C ASN A 220 14.19 -9.53 -17.51
N VAL A 221 14.73 -10.45 -16.71
CA VAL A 221 14.36 -10.60 -15.29
C VAL A 221 14.64 -9.33 -14.48
N LEU A 222 15.71 -8.59 -14.78
CA LEU A 222 16.06 -7.32 -14.11
C LEU A 222 15.13 -6.14 -14.53
N CYS A 223 14.28 -6.36 -15.54
CA CYS A 223 13.52 -5.32 -16.22
C CYS A 223 14.43 -4.17 -16.69
N SER A 224 15.68 -4.48 -17.07
CA SER A 224 16.67 -3.50 -17.56
C SER A 224 16.72 -3.39 -19.07
N LEU A 225 16.04 -4.30 -19.78
CA LEU A 225 15.76 -4.19 -21.19
C LEU A 225 14.26 -4.39 -21.37
N LEU A 226 13.64 -3.50 -22.13
CA LEU A 226 12.23 -3.58 -22.48
C LEU A 226 12.07 -3.25 -23.96
N VAL A 227 11.55 -4.21 -24.73
CA VAL A 227 11.26 -4.04 -26.15
C VAL A 227 9.75 -3.94 -26.32
N LEU A 228 9.30 -2.79 -26.82
CA LEU A 228 7.90 -2.45 -27.03
C LEU A 228 7.62 -2.34 -28.52
N MET A 229 6.42 -2.73 -28.92
CA MET A 229 5.92 -2.55 -30.27
C MET A 229 4.72 -1.59 -30.26
N PHE A 230 4.83 -0.53 -31.03
CA PHE A 230 3.79 0.48 -31.19
C PHE A 230 3.10 0.33 -32.54
N THR A 231 1.77 0.46 -32.52
CA THR A 231 0.98 0.59 -33.76
C THR A 231 0.67 2.06 -34.01
N LEU A 232 1.03 2.56 -35.19
CA LEU A 232 0.78 3.95 -35.60
C LEU A 232 -0.65 4.11 -36.16
N PRO A 233 -1.38 5.18 -35.80
CA PRO A 233 -2.75 5.41 -36.26
C PRO A 233 -2.88 5.69 -37.78
N ALA A 234 -1.91 6.38 -38.37
CA ALA A 234 -2.04 6.92 -39.73
C ALA A 234 -1.91 5.86 -40.84
N GLU A 235 -1.07 4.84 -40.65
CA GLU A 235 -0.65 3.92 -41.72
C GLU A 235 -0.61 2.43 -41.32
N LYS A 236 -1.01 2.09 -40.08
CA LYS A 236 -0.74 0.78 -39.45
C LYS A 236 0.75 0.38 -39.47
N ALA A 237 1.63 1.36 -39.66
CA ALA A 237 3.06 1.17 -39.54
C ALA A 237 3.40 0.78 -38.10
N VAL A 238 4.40 -0.09 -37.96
CA VAL A 238 4.84 -0.62 -36.67
C VAL A 238 6.19 -0.02 -36.33
N VAL A 239 6.31 0.45 -35.09
CA VAL A 239 7.57 0.97 -34.54
C VAL A 239 8.02 0.09 -33.39
N LEU A 240 9.25 -0.41 -33.48
CA LEU A 240 9.91 -1.11 -32.39
C LEU A 240 10.66 -0.09 -31.53
N CYS A 241 10.43 -0.12 -30.22
CA CYS A 241 11.08 0.74 -29.25
C CYS A 241 11.81 -0.11 -28.23
N SER A 242 13.14 0.00 -28.22
CA SER A 242 13.98 -0.67 -27.23
C SER A 242 14.44 0.34 -26.17
N LEU A 243 14.10 0.03 -24.93
CA LEU A 243 14.40 0.81 -23.73
C LEU A 243 15.47 0.07 -22.93
N ASP A 244 16.63 0.71 -22.80
CA ASP A 244 17.79 0.14 -22.08
C ASP A 244 18.10 0.97 -20.84
N TYR A 245 18.11 0.29 -19.70
CA TYR A 245 18.32 0.82 -18.36
C TYR A 245 19.72 0.42 -17.88
N THR A 246 20.74 0.97 -18.52
CA THR A 246 22.15 0.67 -18.18
C THR A 246 22.50 1.05 -16.74
N ASP A 247 21.86 2.10 -16.20
CA ASP A 247 21.96 2.45 -14.79
C ASP A 247 20.93 1.69 -13.95
N HIS A 248 21.38 0.63 -13.28
CA HIS A 248 20.52 -0.24 -12.48
C HIS A 248 19.96 0.43 -11.22
N THR A 249 20.49 1.60 -10.83
CA THR A 249 19.99 2.40 -9.69
C THR A 249 18.84 3.33 -10.07
N ARG A 250 18.46 3.37 -11.36
CA ARG A 250 17.40 4.25 -11.86
C ARG A 250 16.23 3.47 -12.44
N SER A 251 15.02 4.03 -12.27
CA SER A 251 13.78 3.49 -12.82
C SER A 251 13.45 4.00 -14.22
N LEU A 252 14.26 4.93 -14.76
CA LEU A 252 14.08 5.54 -16.07
C LEU A 252 15.11 5.00 -17.07
N PRO A 253 14.73 4.83 -18.35
CA PRO A 253 15.63 4.30 -19.35
C PRO A 253 16.76 5.29 -19.63
N THR A 254 17.98 4.77 -19.78
CA THR A 254 19.16 5.58 -20.08
C THR A 254 19.34 5.74 -21.59
N ARG A 255 18.98 4.70 -22.36
CA ARG A 255 19.12 4.67 -23.82
C ARG A 255 17.82 4.22 -24.47
N LEU A 256 17.54 4.83 -25.61
CA LEU A 256 16.41 4.48 -26.47
C LEU A 256 16.87 4.22 -27.89
N HIS A 257 16.32 3.16 -28.46
CA HIS A 257 16.44 2.84 -29.86
C HIS A 257 15.05 2.67 -30.49
N PHE A 258 14.84 3.31 -31.64
CA PHE A 258 13.63 3.15 -32.42
C PHE A 258 13.99 2.51 -33.76
N GLU A 259 13.27 1.47 -34.13
CA GLU A 259 13.36 0.86 -35.45
C GLU A 259 11.98 0.94 -36.12
N CYS A 260 11.95 1.48 -37.33
CA CYS A 260 10.76 1.57 -38.17
C CYS A 260 11.17 1.34 -39.62
N GLY A 261 10.27 0.75 -40.42
CA GLY A 261 10.46 0.58 -41.85
C GLY A 261 10.62 1.91 -42.60
N GLU A 262 10.05 2.99 -42.06
CA GLU A 262 10.10 4.34 -42.62
C GLU A 262 10.89 5.29 -41.73
N LYS A 263 12.17 5.49 -42.09
CA LYS A 263 13.11 6.30 -41.28
C LYS A 263 12.70 7.78 -41.19
N GLU A 264 12.00 8.31 -42.19
CA GLU A 264 11.57 9.71 -42.25
C GLU A 264 10.55 10.06 -41.15
N LEU A 265 9.74 9.08 -40.69
CA LEU A 265 8.80 9.26 -39.58
C LEU A 265 9.52 9.51 -38.26
N LEU A 266 10.64 8.82 -38.03
CA LEU A 266 11.43 8.90 -36.78
C LEU A 266 12.15 10.25 -36.64
N ASP A 267 12.46 10.93 -37.74
CA ASP A 267 13.12 12.24 -37.74
C ASP A 267 12.17 13.42 -37.48
N SER A 268 10.86 13.15 -37.47
CA SER A 268 9.82 14.15 -37.21
C SER A 268 9.94 14.77 -35.80
N PRO A 269 9.52 16.04 -35.62
CA PRO A 269 9.59 16.71 -34.32
C PRO A 269 8.73 16.04 -33.25
N ALA A 270 7.62 15.37 -33.64
CA ALA A 270 6.75 14.65 -32.71
C ALA A 270 7.45 13.41 -32.10
N TRP A 271 8.23 12.69 -32.91
CA TRP A 271 9.00 11.54 -32.44
C TRP A 271 10.21 11.94 -31.60
N LYS A 272 10.86 13.06 -31.92
CA LYS A 272 11.90 13.65 -31.05
C LYS A 272 11.36 14.00 -29.66
N ARG A 273 10.16 14.57 -29.57
CA ARG A 273 9.49 14.81 -28.27
C ARG A 273 9.16 13.51 -27.55
N SER A 274 8.65 12.51 -28.27
CA SER A 274 8.34 11.19 -27.70
C SER A 274 9.59 10.50 -27.13
N ARG A 275 10.75 10.67 -27.80
CA ARG A 275 12.05 10.19 -27.31
C ARG A 275 12.41 10.85 -25.97
N SER A 276 12.36 12.17 -25.89
CA SER A 276 12.65 12.90 -24.64
C SER A 276 11.70 12.49 -23.53
N LEU A 277 10.40 12.39 -23.84
CA LEU A 277 9.37 12.00 -22.90
C LEU A 277 9.64 10.63 -22.28
N LEU A 278 10.02 9.63 -23.09
CA LEU A 278 10.34 8.29 -22.59
C LEU A 278 11.62 8.26 -21.73
N GLN A 279 12.53 9.22 -21.86
CA GLN A 279 13.73 9.34 -21.00
C GLN A 279 13.45 10.06 -19.68
N GLU A 280 12.58 11.06 -19.72
CA GLU A 280 12.34 11.97 -18.60
C GLU A 280 11.19 11.51 -17.70
N THR A 281 10.28 10.69 -18.23
CA THR A 281 9.09 10.24 -17.51
C THR A 281 8.98 8.72 -17.47
N PRO A 282 8.34 8.15 -16.43
CA PRO A 282 8.07 6.72 -16.38
C PRO A 282 7.32 6.23 -17.62
N VAL A 283 7.68 5.06 -18.12
CA VAL A 283 7.24 4.57 -19.45
C VAL A 283 5.72 4.48 -19.55
N HIS A 284 5.03 4.00 -18.51
CA HIS A 284 3.57 3.91 -18.53
C HIS A 284 2.89 5.29 -18.62
N LYS A 285 3.50 6.34 -18.07
CA LYS A 285 3.03 7.73 -18.18
C LYS A 285 3.38 8.33 -19.53
N ALA A 286 4.61 8.10 -19.99
CA ALA A 286 5.07 8.54 -21.31
C ALA A 286 4.15 8.02 -22.41
N LEU A 287 3.77 6.73 -22.35
CA LEU A 287 2.86 6.13 -23.31
C LEU A 287 1.46 6.75 -23.26
N THR A 288 0.96 7.14 -22.08
CA THR A 288 -0.33 7.84 -21.96
C THR A 288 -0.28 9.17 -22.70
N THR A 289 0.76 9.97 -22.46
CA THR A 289 0.93 11.25 -23.15
C THR A 289 1.20 11.06 -24.65
N MET A 290 1.94 10.02 -25.06
CA MET A 290 2.12 9.68 -26.48
C MET A 290 0.80 9.34 -27.17
N ARG A 291 -0.11 8.65 -26.48
CA ARG A 291 -1.46 8.36 -26.98
C ARG A 291 -2.30 9.63 -27.11
N GLU A 292 -2.26 10.51 -26.10
CA GLU A 292 -2.94 11.82 -26.14
C GLU A 292 -2.42 12.72 -27.26
N MET A 293 -1.12 12.64 -27.58
CA MET A 293 -0.51 13.32 -28.73
C MET A 293 -0.88 12.70 -30.08
N GLY A 294 -1.55 11.54 -30.11
CA GLY A 294 -1.88 10.81 -31.33
C GLY A 294 -0.70 10.09 -32.00
N ASN A 295 0.42 9.92 -31.29
CA ASN A 295 1.61 9.24 -31.81
C ASN A 295 1.46 7.72 -31.79
N ILE A 296 0.61 7.18 -30.92
CA ILE A 296 0.31 5.75 -30.80
C ILE A 296 -1.20 5.55 -30.60
N VAL A 297 -1.71 4.38 -30.97
CA VAL A 297 -3.14 4.00 -30.81
C VAL A 297 -3.51 3.78 -29.35
#